data_AF-A0A4Q7AKR6-F1
#
_entry.id   AF-A0A4Q7AKR6-F1
#
_cell.length_a   1.000
_cell.length_b   1.000
_cell.length_c   1.000
_cell.angle_alpha   90.00
_cell.angle_beta   90.00
_cell.angle_gamma   90.00
#
_symmetry.space_group_name_H-M   'P 1'
#
loop_
_entity.id
_entity.type
_entity.pdbx_description
1 polymer ?
#
loop_
_entity_poly.entity_id
_entity_poly.type
_entity_poly.pdbx_seq_one_letter_code
_entity_poly.pdbx_strand_id
1 'polypeptide(L)'
;PPTDLIDRAEEQEAILLAPAPELKEWVLSNWLTIGGELHNPDHDHIAELLHDDETFLAFAWASSACMAKKRMVLGQCEKVMFNQGGWKKARQEQQMRDWFGAVPVYLITVDAAYCENTTDREFCRLIEHELYHIGVERDDDGEPIYSDHTGL
;
A
#
# COMPACT_ATOMS: atom_id res chain seq x y z
N PRO A 1 25.13 -24.53 -5.56
CA PRO A 1 24.70 -23.32 -4.80
C PRO A 1 25.85 -22.79 -3.93
N PRO A 2 26.09 -21.47 -3.85
CA PRO A 2 27.04 -20.92 -2.90
C PRO A 2 26.60 -21.33 -1.49
N THR A 3 27.49 -22.01 -0.76
CA THR A 3 27.25 -22.49 0.61
C THR A 3 26.98 -21.32 1.57
N ASP A 4 27.37 -20.10 1.21
CA ASP A 4 27.10 -18.85 1.94
C ASP A 4 25.60 -18.50 2.06
N LEU A 5 24.74 -19.13 1.25
CA LEU A 5 23.27 -19.03 1.40
C LEU A 5 22.72 -20.01 2.44
N ILE A 6 23.47 -21.05 2.80
CA ILE A 6 23.02 -22.15 3.67
C ILE A 6 23.31 -21.83 5.15
N ASP A 7 24.29 -20.98 5.45
CA ASP A 7 24.67 -20.57 6.82
C ASP A 7 23.96 -19.28 7.34
N ARG A 8 23.01 -18.70 6.60
CA ARG A 8 22.24 -17.50 7.06
C ARG A 8 20.90 -17.87 7.73
N ALA A 9 20.72 -19.15 8.02
CA ALA A 9 19.51 -19.73 8.57
C ALA A 9 19.39 -19.61 10.11
N GLU A 10 20.30 -18.88 10.78
CA GLU A 10 20.08 -18.46 12.16
C GLU A 10 19.16 -17.22 12.18
N GLU A 11 17.86 -17.50 12.26
CA GLU A 11 16.80 -16.69 12.91
C GLU A 11 16.40 -15.35 12.23
N GLN A 12 15.26 -15.34 11.52
CA GLN A 12 14.68 -14.15 10.85
C GLN A 12 14.40 -12.97 11.83
N GLU A 13 15.30 -11.99 11.90
CA GLU A 13 15.08 -10.71 12.62
C GLU A 13 14.44 -9.61 11.75
N ALA A 14 14.44 -9.75 10.42
CA ALA A 14 13.98 -8.71 9.50
C ALA A 14 12.57 -8.99 8.95
N ILE A 15 11.71 -7.98 8.91
CA ILE A 15 10.40 -8.02 8.26
C ILE A 15 10.60 -8.31 6.76
N LEU A 16 9.94 -9.35 6.26
CA LEU A 16 9.87 -9.64 4.85
C LEU A 16 8.70 -8.89 4.22
N LEU A 17 8.92 -8.39 3.02
CA LEU A 17 7.93 -7.66 2.25
C LEU A 17 7.75 -8.33 0.89
N ALA A 18 6.51 -8.41 0.42
CA ALA A 18 6.17 -8.95 -0.89
C ALA A 18 5.06 -8.10 -1.54
N PRO A 19 5.04 -7.93 -2.88
CA PRO A 19 3.93 -7.28 -3.54
C PRO A 19 2.64 -8.09 -3.36
N ALA A 20 1.51 -7.41 -3.30
CA ALA A 20 0.19 -8.00 -3.09
C ALA A 20 -0.79 -7.62 -4.23
N PRO A 21 -0.52 -8.04 -5.49
CA PRO A 21 -1.39 -7.71 -6.62
C PRO A 21 -2.80 -8.28 -6.46
N GLU A 22 -2.95 -9.47 -5.86
CA GLU A 22 -4.25 -10.09 -5.62
C GLU A 22 -5.08 -9.29 -4.60
N LEU A 23 -4.41 -8.70 -3.60
CA LEU A 23 -5.07 -7.80 -2.65
C LEU A 23 -5.55 -6.54 -3.35
N LYS A 24 -4.72 -5.96 -4.24
CA LYS A 24 -5.13 -4.80 -5.05
C LYS A 24 -6.37 -5.11 -5.89
N GLU A 25 -6.37 -6.22 -6.61
CA GLU A 25 -7.51 -6.65 -7.45
C GLU A 25 -8.78 -6.85 -6.63
N TRP A 26 -8.66 -7.45 -5.45
CA TRP A 26 -9.78 -7.64 -4.54
C TRP A 26 -10.33 -6.32 -4.00
N VAL A 27 -9.46 -5.39 -3.59
CA VAL A 27 -9.87 -4.05 -3.14
C VAL A 27 -10.57 -3.29 -4.26
N LEU A 28 -10.02 -3.33 -5.48
CA LEU A 28 -10.63 -2.70 -6.65
C LEU A 28 -12.05 -3.21 -6.88
N SER A 29 -12.24 -4.54 -6.84
CA SER A 29 -13.52 -5.18 -7.12
C SER A 29 -14.56 -4.96 -6.02
N ASN A 30 -14.14 -4.73 -4.77
CA ASN A 30 -15.04 -4.67 -3.62
C ASN A 30 -15.30 -3.26 -3.10
N TRP A 31 -14.27 -2.41 -2.93
CA TRP A 31 -14.42 -1.04 -2.41
C TRP A 31 -14.47 0.02 -3.49
N LEU A 32 -13.72 -0.16 -4.59
CA LEU A 32 -13.47 0.89 -5.58
C LEU A 32 -14.25 0.69 -6.89
N THR A 33 -15.21 -0.22 -6.91
CA THR A 33 -16.11 -0.47 -8.03
C THR A 33 -17.55 -0.22 -7.61
N ILE A 34 -18.27 0.62 -8.36
CA ILE A 34 -19.69 0.86 -8.13
C ILE A 34 -20.45 -0.46 -8.18
N GLY A 35 -21.17 -0.79 -7.09
CA GLY A 35 -21.91 -2.05 -6.95
C GLY A 35 -21.10 -3.21 -6.38
N GLY A 36 -19.83 -2.99 -6.01
CA GLY A 36 -19.04 -3.93 -5.20
C GLY A 36 -19.68 -4.14 -3.82
N GLU A 37 -19.45 -5.31 -3.22
CA GLU A 37 -20.08 -5.70 -1.95
C GLU A 37 -19.75 -4.74 -0.79
N LEU A 38 -18.56 -4.14 -0.84
CA LEU A 38 -18.02 -3.25 0.17
C LEU A 38 -17.85 -1.81 -0.38
N HIS A 39 -18.55 -1.48 -1.47
CA HIS A 39 -18.41 -0.18 -2.13
C HIS A 39 -18.70 0.95 -1.13
N ASN A 40 -17.76 1.87 -1.01
CA ASN A 40 -17.87 3.04 -0.16
C ASN A 40 -17.63 4.31 -1.02
N PRO A 41 -18.65 5.16 -1.21
CA PRO A 41 -18.52 6.39 -2.01
C PRO A 41 -17.43 7.35 -1.53
N ASP A 42 -17.04 7.28 -0.25
CA ASP A 42 -15.91 8.07 0.29
C ASP A 42 -14.57 7.73 -0.38
N HIS A 43 -14.49 6.63 -1.14
CA HIS A 43 -13.29 6.20 -1.85
C HIS A 43 -13.40 6.36 -3.38
N ASP A 44 -14.49 6.93 -3.90
CA ASP A 44 -14.70 7.07 -5.35
C ASP A 44 -13.57 7.89 -6.01
N HIS A 45 -12.98 8.87 -5.30
CA HIS A 45 -11.82 9.62 -5.78
C HIS A 45 -10.59 8.74 -6.02
N ILE A 46 -10.40 7.68 -5.23
CA ILE A 46 -9.29 6.73 -5.41
C ILE A 46 -9.52 5.92 -6.69
N ALA A 47 -10.77 5.54 -6.95
CA ALA A 47 -11.16 4.81 -8.17
C ALA A 47 -10.94 5.66 -9.42
N GLU A 48 -11.29 6.96 -9.37
CA GLU A 48 -11.03 7.92 -10.45
C GLU A 48 -9.52 8.04 -10.74
N LEU A 49 -8.71 8.27 -9.70
CA LEU A 49 -7.25 8.38 -9.84
C LEU A 49 -6.60 7.10 -10.37
N LEU A 50 -7.12 5.92 -9.99
CA LEU A 50 -6.66 4.63 -10.51
C LEU A 50 -7.07 4.39 -11.97
N HIS A 51 -8.18 4.99 -12.42
CA HIS A 51 -8.60 4.92 -13.81
C HIS A 51 -7.65 5.71 -14.72
N ASP A 52 -7.18 6.87 -14.24
CA ASP A 52 -6.24 7.73 -14.96
C ASP A 52 -4.80 7.19 -14.89
N ASP A 53 -4.39 6.66 -13.74
CA ASP A 53 -3.08 6.05 -13.53
C ASP A 53 -3.17 4.75 -12.72
N GLU A 54 -3.03 3.61 -13.40
CA GLU A 54 -3.02 2.29 -12.74
C GLU A 54 -1.89 2.14 -11.70
N THR A 55 -0.85 2.98 -11.77
CA THR A 55 0.27 3.00 -10.82
C THR A 55 0.01 3.87 -9.59
N PHE A 56 -1.15 4.54 -9.52
CA PHE A 56 -1.52 5.41 -8.41
C PHE A 56 -1.49 4.70 -7.05
N LEU A 57 -2.03 3.48 -6.97
CA LEU A 57 -2.08 2.69 -5.73
C LEU A 57 -1.53 1.28 -5.93
N ALA A 58 -0.65 0.87 -5.03
CA ALA A 58 -0.13 -0.49 -4.92
C ALA A 58 -0.30 -1.05 -3.51
N PHE A 59 -0.24 -2.36 -3.40
CA PHE A 59 -0.34 -3.08 -2.13
C PHE A 59 0.85 -4.00 -1.90
N ALA A 60 1.23 -4.17 -0.65
CA ALA A 60 2.25 -5.13 -0.22
C ALA A 60 1.85 -5.85 1.06
N TRP A 61 2.33 -7.08 1.20
CA TRP A 61 2.29 -7.84 2.44
C TRP A 61 3.57 -7.59 3.23
N ALA A 62 3.44 -7.46 4.55
CA ALA A 62 4.51 -7.60 5.51
C ALA A 62 4.35 -8.92 6.26
N SER A 63 5.45 -9.64 6.51
CA SER A 63 5.42 -10.90 7.25
C SER A 63 4.97 -10.74 8.71
N SER A 64 5.05 -9.53 9.26
CA SER A 64 4.59 -9.19 10.61
C SER A 64 4.37 -7.68 10.73
N ALA A 65 3.60 -7.27 11.74
CA ALA A 65 3.46 -5.87 12.13
C ALA A 65 4.81 -5.18 12.38
N CYS A 66 4.85 -3.87 12.14
CA CYS A 66 5.99 -3.05 12.51
C CYS A 66 5.71 -2.23 13.79
N MET A 67 6.77 -1.76 14.43
CA MET A 67 6.67 -0.88 15.60
C MET A 67 6.94 0.57 15.21
N ALA A 68 5.94 1.44 15.37
CA ALA A 68 6.08 2.87 15.16
C ALA A 68 5.66 3.64 16.42
N LYS A 69 6.53 4.55 16.90
CA LYS A 69 6.26 5.37 18.10
C LYS A 69 5.75 4.56 19.31
N LYS A 70 6.32 3.38 19.54
CA LYS A 70 5.93 2.40 20.59
C LYS A 70 4.53 1.81 20.45
N ARG A 71 3.93 1.90 19.27
CA ARG A 71 2.66 1.25 18.93
C ARG A 71 2.90 0.24 17.82
N MET A 72 2.13 -0.84 17.87
CA MET A 72 2.08 -1.84 16.81
C MET A 72 1.24 -1.30 15.65
N VAL A 73 1.73 -1.46 14.44
CA VAL A 73 1.11 -1.00 13.19
C VAL A 73 0.79 -2.22 12.33
N LEU A 74 -0.50 -2.48 12.14
CA LEU A 74 -1.02 -3.63 11.40
C LEU A 74 -1.21 -3.33 9.91
N GLY A 75 -1.33 -2.06 9.56
CA GLY A 75 -1.42 -1.55 8.21
C GLY A 75 -0.78 -0.16 8.15
N GLN A 76 -0.26 0.19 6.98
CA GLN A 76 0.31 1.50 6.71
C GLN A 76 0.06 1.90 5.27
N CYS A 77 -0.71 2.95 5.08
CA CYS A 77 -0.77 3.73 3.84
C CYS A 77 0.27 4.85 3.84
N GLU A 78 1.06 4.95 2.78
CA GLU A 78 2.01 6.04 2.59
C GLU A 78 2.05 6.55 1.14
N LYS A 79 2.19 7.86 0.96
CA LYS A 79 2.62 8.44 -0.31
C LYS A 79 4.11 8.13 -0.47
N VAL A 80 4.49 7.42 -1.52
CA VAL A 80 5.84 6.88 -1.68
C VAL A 80 6.84 8.01 -1.85
N MET A 81 7.71 8.17 -0.85
CA MET A 81 8.73 9.22 -0.81
C MET A 81 10.07 8.64 -0.34
N PHE A 82 11.12 8.81 -1.15
CA PHE A 82 12.47 8.33 -0.80
C PHE A 82 13.30 9.43 -0.13
N ASN A 83 13.34 9.43 1.20
CA ASN A 83 14.07 10.42 2.01
C ASN A 83 15.60 10.16 2.07
N GLN A 84 16.17 9.56 1.03
CA GLN A 84 17.59 9.25 0.92
C GLN A 84 18.11 9.60 -0.48
N GLY A 85 19.42 9.75 -0.61
CA GLY A 85 20.08 9.99 -1.91
C GLY A 85 20.89 8.80 -2.43
N GLY A 86 21.42 8.96 -3.64
CA GLY A 86 22.37 8.03 -4.24
C GLY A 86 21.89 6.58 -4.29
N TRP A 87 22.76 5.63 -3.94
CA TRP A 87 22.46 4.21 -4.06
C TRP A 87 21.36 3.71 -3.11
N LYS A 88 21.10 4.40 -1.99
CA LYS A 88 20.00 4.02 -1.09
C LYS A 88 18.64 4.28 -1.74
N LYS A 89 18.49 5.42 -2.41
CA LYS A 89 17.30 5.75 -3.21
C LYS A 89 17.16 4.80 -4.39
N ALA A 90 18.23 4.62 -5.16
CA ALA A 90 18.21 3.77 -6.35
C ALA A 90 17.76 2.32 -6.05
N ARG A 91 18.20 1.73 -4.93
CA ARG A 91 17.74 0.39 -4.52
C ARG A 91 16.26 0.34 -4.14
N GLN A 92 15.75 1.37 -3.45
CA GLN A 92 14.34 1.43 -3.06
C GLN A 92 13.45 1.64 -4.30
N GLU A 93 13.84 2.52 -5.22
CA GLU A 93 13.14 2.72 -6.49
C GLU A 93 13.16 1.46 -7.36
N GLN A 94 14.30 0.77 -7.43
CA GLN A 94 14.42 -0.49 -8.17
C GLN A 94 13.48 -1.55 -7.60
N GLN A 95 13.42 -1.71 -6.28
CA GLN A 95 12.50 -2.65 -5.65
C GLN A 95 11.04 -2.38 -6.01
N MET A 96 10.61 -1.11 -5.99
CA MET A 96 9.25 -0.75 -6.37
C MET A 96 8.98 -1.09 -7.85
N ARG A 97 9.90 -0.77 -8.76
CA ARG A 97 9.77 -1.09 -10.18
C ARG A 97 9.76 -2.59 -10.45
N ASP A 98 10.59 -3.35 -9.75
CA ASP A 98 10.66 -4.81 -9.90
C ASP A 98 9.35 -5.47 -9.41
N TRP A 99 8.69 -4.88 -8.41
CA TRP A 99 7.43 -5.37 -7.86
C TRP A 99 6.19 -4.91 -8.63
N PHE A 100 6.15 -3.65 -9.05
CA PHE A 100 4.94 -2.99 -9.53
C PHE A 100 5.05 -2.47 -10.96
N GLY A 101 6.20 -2.67 -11.62
CA GLY A 101 6.49 -2.11 -12.95
C GLY A 101 6.82 -0.61 -12.95
N ALA A 102 6.49 0.10 -11.86
CA ALA A 102 6.70 1.52 -11.65
C ALA A 102 6.99 1.82 -10.16
N VAL A 103 7.27 3.08 -9.85
CA VAL A 103 7.20 3.56 -8.46
C VAL A 103 5.77 4.05 -8.25
N PRO A 104 4.95 3.40 -7.40
CA PRO A 104 3.57 3.81 -7.23
C PRO A 104 3.46 5.12 -6.48
N VAL A 105 2.36 5.85 -6.65
CA VAL A 105 2.13 7.11 -5.91
C VAL A 105 1.86 6.82 -4.43
N TYR A 106 1.01 5.84 -4.17
CA TYR A 106 0.68 5.33 -2.83
C TYR A 106 0.98 3.84 -2.71
N LEU A 107 1.45 3.44 -1.53
CA LEU A 107 1.64 2.06 -1.13
C LEU A 107 0.88 1.80 0.17
N ILE A 108 0.02 0.78 0.16
CA ILE A 108 -0.57 0.22 1.37
C ILE A 108 0.14 -1.09 1.70
N THR A 109 0.79 -1.14 2.87
CA THR A 109 1.43 -2.35 3.39
C THR A 109 0.62 -2.89 4.56
N VAL A 110 0.30 -4.18 4.55
CA VAL A 110 -0.52 -4.83 5.59
C VAL A 110 0.16 -6.05 6.19
N ASP A 111 -0.02 -6.27 7.49
CA ASP A 111 0.50 -7.41 8.22
C ASP A 111 -0.24 -8.70 7.85
N ALA A 112 0.45 -9.58 7.12
CA ALA A 112 -0.08 -10.87 6.69
C ALA A 112 -0.39 -11.81 7.86
N ALA A 113 0.45 -11.82 8.91
CA ALA A 113 0.25 -12.67 10.07
C ALA A 113 -1.00 -12.25 10.87
N TYR A 114 -1.24 -10.94 10.99
CA TYR A 114 -2.49 -10.45 11.55
C TYR A 114 -3.70 -10.83 10.69
N CYS A 115 -3.63 -10.64 9.37
CA CYS A 115 -4.73 -10.91 8.46
C CYS A 115 -5.12 -12.39 8.44
N GLU A 116 -4.16 -13.31 8.58
CA GLU A 116 -4.41 -14.75 8.68
C GLU A 116 -5.15 -15.14 9.98
N ASN A 117 -4.97 -14.37 11.06
CA ASN A 117 -5.47 -14.71 12.40
C ASN A 117 -6.65 -13.82 12.86
N THR A 118 -7.23 -13.03 11.95
CA THR A 118 -8.33 -12.13 12.25
C THR A 118 -9.62 -12.54 11.54
N THR A 119 -10.73 -11.90 11.89
CA THR A 119 -12.02 -12.13 11.20
C THR A 119 -12.12 -11.27 9.96
N ASP A 120 -12.90 -11.70 8.95
CA ASP A 120 -13.18 -10.92 7.75
C ASP A 120 -13.59 -9.47 8.06
N ARG A 121 -14.40 -9.27 9.11
CA ARG A 121 -14.81 -7.93 9.55
C ARG A 121 -13.64 -7.04 9.96
N GLU A 122 -12.71 -7.57 10.76
CA GLU A 122 -11.56 -6.79 11.21
C GLU A 122 -10.52 -6.61 10.10
N PHE A 123 -10.42 -7.57 9.17
CA PHE A 123 -9.63 -7.44 7.95
C PHE A 123 -10.19 -6.32 7.04
N CYS A 124 -11.48 -6.36 6.71
CA CYS A 124 -12.14 -5.32 5.91
C CYS A 124 -11.99 -3.95 6.55
N ARG A 125 -12.15 -3.86 7.87
CA ARG A 125 -11.95 -2.60 8.62
C ARG A 125 -10.53 -2.07 8.53
N LEU A 126 -9.52 -2.95 8.56
CA LEU A 126 -8.12 -2.55 8.39
C LEU A 126 -7.90 -1.97 6.98
N ILE A 127 -8.37 -2.66 5.94
CA ILE A 127 -8.22 -2.20 4.55
C ILE A 127 -8.92 -0.85 4.35
N GLU A 128 -10.17 -0.73 4.77
CA GLU A 128 -10.92 0.53 4.68
C GLU A 128 -10.22 1.66 5.46
N HIS A 129 -9.69 1.38 6.65
CA HIS A 129 -8.90 2.35 7.40
C HIS A 129 -7.68 2.85 6.62
N GLU A 130 -6.95 1.96 5.95
CA GLU A 130 -5.78 2.36 5.16
C GLU A 130 -6.17 3.17 3.92
N LEU A 131 -7.29 2.83 3.26
CA LEU A 131 -7.83 3.61 2.14
C LEU A 131 -8.19 5.04 2.56
N TYR A 132 -8.73 5.26 3.76
CA TYR A 132 -9.04 6.59 4.28
C TYR A 132 -7.82 7.50 4.47
N HIS A 133 -6.60 6.96 4.56
CA HIS A 133 -5.38 7.79 4.59
C HIS A 133 -5.02 8.38 3.22
N ILE A 134 -5.62 7.88 2.13
CA ILE A 134 -5.53 8.48 0.80
C ILE A 134 -6.54 9.64 0.75
N GLY A 135 -6.13 10.75 1.36
CA GLY A 135 -6.93 11.97 1.41
C GLY A 135 -7.00 12.67 0.05
N VAL A 136 -8.15 13.30 -0.20
CA VAL A 136 -8.33 14.31 -1.24
C VAL A 136 -7.94 15.66 -0.65
N GLU A 137 -7.00 16.39 -1.26
CA GLU A 137 -6.89 17.83 -0.98
C GLU A 137 -8.19 18.48 -1.46
N ARG A 138 -8.93 19.12 -0.57
CA ARG A 138 -10.19 19.80 -0.90
C ARG A 138 -10.00 21.31 -0.80
N ASP A 139 -10.66 22.06 -1.66
CA ASP A 139 -10.62 23.52 -1.64
C ASP A 139 -11.49 24.10 -0.50
N ASP A 140 -11.50 25.43 -0.40
CA ASP A 140 -12.26 26.17 0.61
C ASP A 140 -13.79 25.95 0.49
N ASP A 141 -14.26 25.48 -0.67
CA ASP A 141 -15.66 25.14 -0.95
C ASP A 141 -15.96 23.64 -0.70
N GLY A 142 -14.94 22.84 -0.39
CA GLY A 142 -15.04 21.41 -0.05
C GLY A 142 -14.95 20.48 -1.26
N GLU A 143 -14.66 21.02 -2.45
CA GLU A 143 -14.50 20.26 -3.69
C GLU A 143 -13.09 19.67 -3.79
N PRO A 144 -12.90 18.49 -4.39
CA PRO A 144 -11.58 17.94 -4.67
C PRO A 144 -10.72 18.91 -5.51
N ILE A 145 -9.53 19.24 -5.00
CA ILE A 145 -8.50 19.97 -5.74
C ILE A 145 -7.81 18.97 -6.66
N TYR A 146 -8.15 19.03 -7.94
CA TYR A 146 -7.35 18.44 -9.00
C TYR A 146 -6.25 19.44 -9.38
N SER A 147 -4.97 19.11 -9.15
CA SER A 147 -3.86 19.99 -9.52
C SER A 147 -3.25 19.58 -10.87
N ASP A 148 -3.50 20.38 -11.91
CA ASP A 148 -2.99 20.18 -13.29
C ASP A 148 -1.44 20.30 -13.45
N HIS A 149 -0.67 20.30 -12.35
CA HIS A 149 0.78 20.49 -12.39
C HIS A 149 1.62 19.38 -11.77
N THR A 150 1.01 18.26 -11.38
CA THR A 150 1.73 16.99 -11.22
C THR A 150 0.92 15.86 -11.84
N GLY A 151 0.68 15.93 -13.15
CA GLY A 151 0.10 14.82 -13.91
C GLY A 151 -1.12 14.18 -13.27
N LEU A 152 -2.06 15.03 -12.84
CA LEU A 152 -3.49 14.74 -12.89
C LEU A 152 -3.96 15.17 -14.28
#